data_AF-A0A1B6M888-F1
#
_entry.id   AF-A0A1B6M888-F1
#
_cell.length_a   1.000
_cell.length_b   1.000
_cell.length_c   1.000
_cell.angle_alpha   90.00
_cell.angle_beta   90.00
_cell.angle_gamma   90.00
#
_symmetry.space_group_name_H-M   'P 1'
#
loop_
_entity.id
_entity.type
_entity.pdbx_description
1 polymer ?
#
loop_
_entity_poly.entity_id
_entity_poly.type
_entity_poly.pdbx_seq_one_letter_code
_entity_poly.pdbx_strand_id
1 'polypeptide(L)'
;MQYTQLLGGVVRNESGVIVAASSLLSQWMVHVNFSAVDMDLVGNDGGTADWATGQGLIWEQSFLDTMGNITSSLDHSNTTDVLYEASRSFGDISSSAMFQDILKIACGVFLTFIFVLLVLSKFSCLEIRIIPAGAGLACVGLAFVSACGFCSALGIFYGPVHTSLPFLLMGIGVDDMFVIMACRNNLNESQKKKSLAEQMGLALRHAGVSITVTSFTDIVASTIGGTTILPALESFCLYAAAGVFFTFIYQATFFVAFLVLDEQRIAKQKNPFLLCVTHGKPAPSYKSVAPCSKPIINFIYSKIILTNPFKILVVVATFCFTGFCVVGLTKLRQQFDPKWFLPPDSHLVKFLDARDRWYSDSGQEAHVLLGRLNYSAELPHIHNLVKELRAQRDIVKDVNTWYDGFRRYLNFYFFRAIPHEELSEDDFSLYLGKYL
;
A
#
# COMPACT_ATOMS: atom_id res chain seq x y z
N MET A 1 -30.68 -7.52 -25.14
CA MET A 1 -30.06 -6.44 -24.33
C MET A 1 -30.99 -5.26 -24.28
N GLN A 2 -31.16 -4.66 -23.10
CA GLN A 2 -31.94 -3.44 -22.93
C GLN A 2 -30.98 -2.23 -23.06
N TYR A 3 -30.94 -1.61 -24.24
CA TYR A 3 -29.97 -0.55 -24.56
C TYR A 3 -30.04 0.70 -23.64
N THR A 4 -31.12 0.82 -22.86
CA THR A 4 -31.26 1.89 -21.87
C THR A 4 -30.23 1.81 -20.73
N GLN A 5 -29.62 0.65 -20.51
CA GLN A 5 -28.58 0.47 -19.48
C GLN A 5 -27.25 1.13 -19.89
N LEU A 6 -27.05 1.40 -21.18
CA LEU A 6 -25.87 2.07 -21.72
C LEU A 6 -25.99 3.61 -21.71
N LEU A 7 -27.10 4.15 -21.19
CA LEU A 7 -27.37 5.59 -21.11
C LEU A 7 -27.34 6.04 -19.64
N GLY A 8 -26.51 7.03 -19.33
CA GLY A 8 -26.43 7.66 -18.01
C GLY A 8 -27.21 8.97 -17.95
N GLY A 9 -27.75 9.32 -16.78
CA GLY A 9 -28.51 10.57 -16.59
C GLY A 9 -29.74 10.69 -17.49
N VAL A 10 -30.51 9.62 -17.64
CA VAL A 10 -31.65 9.55 -18.56
C VAL A 10 -32.80 10.43 -18.09
N VAL A 11 -33.22 11.38 -18.93
CA VAL A 11 -34.42 12.20 -18.73
C VAL A 11 -35.58 11.58 -19.51
N ARG A 12 -36.70 11.36 -18.83
CA ARG A 12 -37.94 10.83 -19.42
C ARG A 12 -39.04 11.88 -19.40
N ASN A 13 -39.87 11.88 -20.43
CA ASN A 13 -41.10 12.67 -20.43
C ASN A 13 -42.21 12.00 -19.59
N GLU A 14 -43.36 12.67 -19.43
CA GLU A 14 -44.52 12.17 -18.65
C GLU A 14 -45.08 10.84 -19.18
N SER A 15 -44.88 10.54 -20.46
CA SER A 15 -45.24 9.25 -21.07
C SER A 15 -44.21 8.13 -20.88
N GLY A 16 -43.10 8.39 -20.18
CA GLY A 16 -42.03 7.43 -19.90
C GLY A 16 -41.00 7.23 -21.02
N VAL A 17 -41.10 8.00 -22.11
CA VAL A 17 -40.18 7.97 -23.26
C VAL A 17 -38.92 8.76 -22.93
N ILE A 18 -37.77 8.22 -23.31
CA ILE A 18 -36.47 8.85 -23.11
C ILE A 18 -36.33 10.03 -24.08
N VAL A 19 -36.08 11.23 -23.54
CA VAL A 19 -35.93 12.47 -24.33
C VAL A 19 -34.50 12.99 -24.35
N ALA A 20 -33.69 12.68 -23.33
CA ALA A 20 -32.29 13.06 -23.27
C ALA A 20 -31.50 12.07 -22.39
N ALA A 21 -30.18 12.04 -22.58
CA ALA A 21 -29.23 11.34 -21.72
C ALA A 21 -27.98 12.23 -21.57
N SER A 22 -27.36 12.19 -20.41
CA SER A 22 -26.16 12.99 -20.09
C SER A 22 -24.86 12.26 -20.37
N SER A 23 -24.87 10.92 -20.44
CA SER A 23 -23.69 10.10 -20.69
C SER A 23 -24.04 8.88 -21.55
N LEU A 24 -23.07 8.40 -22.31
CA LEU A 24 -23.13 7.20 -23.14
C LEU A 24 -22.00 6.26 -22.73
N LEU A 25 -22.32 4.98 -22.52
CA LEU A 25 -21.36 3.92 -22.19
C LEU A 25 -21.22 2.96 -23.37
N SER A 26 -19.98 2.73 -23.81
CA SER A 26 -19.64 1.70 -24.79
C SER A 26 -18.79 0.65 -24.09
N GLN A 27 -19.20 -0.62 -24.16
CA GLN A 27 -18.49 -1.75 -23.56
C GLN A 27 -17.97 -2.67 -24.64
N TRP A 28 -16.67 -2.96 -24.60
CA TRP A 28 -15.99 -3.79 -25.58
C TRP A 28 -15.48 -5.03 -24.87
N MET A 29 -16.04 -6.19 -25.21
CA MET A 29 -15.66 -7.46 -24.61
C MET A 29 -14.45 -8.03 -25.37
N VAL A 30 -13.34 -8.23 -24.65
CA VAL A 30 -12.12 -8.83 -25.21
C VAL A 30 -12.10 -10.32 -24.87
N HIS A 31 -11.73 -11.15 -25.84
CA HIS A 31 -11.64 -12.59 -25.64
C HIS A 31 -10.35 -12.97 -24.90
N VAL A 32 -10.48 -13.78 -23.84
CA VAL A 32 -9.35 -14.33 -23.09
C VAL A 32 -9.27 -15.84 -23.34
N ASN A 33 -8.18 -16.29 -23.94
CA ASN A 33 -7.88 -17.71 -24.07
C ASN A 33 -7.23 -18.24 -22.78
N PHE A 34 -8.05 -18.81 -21.89
CA PHE A 34 -7.60 -19.35 -20.60
C PHE A 34 -6.47 -20.39 -20.69
N SER A 35 -6.38 -21.16 -21.78
CA SER A 35 -5.33 -22.17 -21.95
C SER A 35 -3.94 -21.57 -22.20
N ALA A 36 -3.88 -20.31 -22.63
CA ALA A 36 -2.66 -19.58 -22.93
C ALA A 36 -2.34 -18.49 -21.88
N VAL A 37 -3.10 -18.43 -20.78
CA VAL A 37 -2.81 -17.52 -19.67
C VAL A 37 -1.67 -18.12 -18.85
N ASP A 38 -0.61 -17.34 -18.69
CA ASP A 38 0.51 -17.65 -17.83
C ASP A 38 0.72 -16.46 -16.89
N MET A 39 0.31 -16.64 -15.63
CA MET A 39 0.39 -15.58 -14.62
C MET A 39 1.83 -15.30 -14.19
N ASP A 40 2.78 -16.22 -14.42
CA ASP A 40 4.19 -16.00 -14.08
C ASP A 40 4.91 -15.14 -15.14
N LEU A 41 4.38 -15.10 -16.36
CA LEU A 41 4.92 -14.30 -17.47
C LEU A 41 4.13 -13.03 -17.75
N VAL A 42 2.79 -13.12 -17.68
CA VAL A 42 1.86 -12.10 -18.19
C VAL A 42 0.58 -12.09 -17.34
N GLY A 43 0.64 -11.48 -16.17
CA GLY A 43 -0.51 -11.18 -15.32
C GLY A 43 -0.76 -9.68 -15.20
N ASN A 44 -1.99 -9.25 -14.93
CA ASN A 44 -2.28 -7.90 -14.43
C ASN A 44 -1.89 -7.81 -12.93
N ASP A 45 -0.62 -8.06 -12.64
CA ASP A 45 -0.05 -8.17 -11.29
C ASP A 45 0.04 -6.81 -10.57
N GLY A 46 -0.28 -5.72 -11.27
CA GLY A 46 -0.34 -4.37 -10.71
C GLY A 46 -1.52 -4.14 -9.75
N GLY A 47 -2.34 -5.16 -9.45
CA GLY A 47 -3.25 -5.11 -8.31
C GLY A 47 -4.61 -5.78 -8.46
N THR A 48 -5.06 -6.14 -9.67
CA THR A 48 -6.36 -6.80 -9.86
C THR A 48 -6.25 -8.31 -10.07
N ALA A 49 -5.07 -8.82 -10.46
CA ALA A 49 -4.82 -10.24 -10.75
C ALA A 49 -5.79 -10.83 -11.80
N ASP A 50 -6.28 -9.99 -12.71
CA ASP A 50 -7.17 -10.43 -13.79
C ASP A 50 -6.43 -11.32 -14.78
N TRP A 51 -7.13 -12.36 -15.24
CA TRP A 51 -6.63 -13.30 -16.24
C TRP A 51 -6.59 -12.60 -17.59
N ALA A 52 -5.38 -12.41 -18.12
CA ALA A 52 -5.18 -11.77 -19.40
C ALA A 52 -4.22 -12.59 -20.27
N THR A 53 -4.43 -12.55 -21.58
CA THR A 53 -3.45 -13.08 -22.55
C THR A 53 -2.53 -11.94 -22.99
N GLY A 54 -1.28 -12.24 -23.36
CA GLY A 54 -0.35 -11.20 -23.83
C GLY A 54 -0.86 -10.40 -25.03
N GLN A 55 -1.60 -11.03 -25.95
CA GLN A 55 -2.25 -10.33 -27.06
C GLN A 55 -3.36 -9.39 -26.59
N GLY A 56 -4.17 -9.81 -25.61
CA GLY A 56 -5.19 -8.98 -24.98
C GLY A 56 -4.58 -7.74 -24.32
N LEU A 57 -3.51 -7.90 -23.54
CA LEU A 57 -2.82 -6.78 -22.90
C LEU A 57 -2.21 -5.80 -23.92
N ILE A 58 -1.64 -6.27 -25.02
CA ILE A 58 -1.10 -5.42 -26.10
C ILE A 58 -2.23 -4.61 -26.76
N TRP A 59 -3.37 -5.25 -27.00
CA TRP A 59 -4.54 -4.59 -27.56
C TRP A 59 -5.07 -3.53 -26.59
N GLU A 60 -5.21 -3.87 -25.30
CA GLU A 60 -5.64 -2.92 -24.27
C GLU A 60 -4.69 -1.72 -24.17
N GLN A 61 -3.37 -1.94 -24.24
CA GLN A 61 -2.41 -0.84 -24.26
C GLN A 61 -2.62 0.07 -25.48
N SER A 62 -2.73 -0.52 -26.66
CA SER A 62 -2.94 0.21 -27.90
C SER A 62 -4.26 1.01 -27.89
N PHE A 63 -5.30 0.45 -27.26
CA PHE A 63 -6.57 1.10 -27.03
C PHE A 63 -6.42 2.32 -26.11
N LEU A 64 -5.73 2.17 -24.97
CA LEU A 64 -5.47 3.27 -24.04
C LEU A 64 -4.67 4.40 -24.71
N ASP A 65 -3.62 4.06 -25.46
CA ASP A 65 -2.79 5.05 -26.18
C ASP A 65 -3.61 5.79 -27.24
N THR A 66 -4.45 5.08 -27.99
CA THR A 66 -5.33 5.66 -29.02
C THR A 66 -6.37 6.58 -28.39
N MET A 67 -7.03 6.16 -27.31
CA MET A 67 -8.02 6.97 -26.61
C MET A 67 -7.40 8.18 -25.92
N GLY A 68 -6.18 8.04 -25.38
CA GLY A 68 -5.41 9.16 -24.86
C GLY A 68 -5.12 10.22 -25.93
N ASN A 69 -4.67 9.79 -27.12
CA ASN A 69 -4.42 10.69 -28.25
C ASN A 69 -5.70 11.40 -28.70
N ILE A 70 -6.80 10.66 -28.87
CA ILE A 70 -8.10 11.24 -29.24
C ILE A 70 -8.53 12.28 -28.21
N THR A 71 -8.48 11.94 -26.92
CA THR A 71 -8.86 12.84 -25.83
C THR A 71 -8.01 14.10 -25.80
N SER A 72 -6.70 14.00 -26.03
CA SER A 72 -5.80 15.15 -26.07
C SER A 72 -5.98 16.05 -27.30
N SER A 73 -6.52 15.50 -28.40
CA SER A 73 -6.78 16.22 -29.64
C SER A 73 -8.14 16.94 -29.66
N LEU A 74 -9.00 16.64 -28.69
CA LEU A 74 -10.32 17.23 -28.57
C LEU A 74 -10.24 18.60 -27.87
N ASP A 75 -10.88 19.61 -28.46
CA ASP A 75 -11.03 20.93 -27.83
C ASP A 75 -11.98 20.82 -26.63
N HIS A 76 -11.42 20.80 -25.42
CA HIS A 76 -12.15 20.70 -24.14
C HIS A 76 -13.18 21.82 -23.90
N SER A 77 -13.18 22.88 -24.70
CA SER A 77 -14.13 24.00 -24.57
C SER A 77 -15.48 23.74 -25.24
N ASN A 78 -15.53 22.90 -26.28
CA ASN A 78 -16.73 22.70 -27.11
C ASN A 78 -17.09 21.23 -27.35
N THR A 79 -16.21 20.28 -27.00
CA THR A 79 -16.42 18.84 -27.28
C THR A 79 -16.64 18.03 -26.00
N THR A 80 -17.33 16.91 -26.16
CA THR A 80 -17.67 15.99 -25.07
C THR A 80 -16.41 15.34 -24.52
N ASP A 81 -16.21 15.37 -23.20
CA ASP A 81 -15.09 14.66 -22.56
C ASP A 81 -15.23 13.15 -22.79
N VAL A 82 -14.22 12.57 -23.45
CA VAL A 82 -14.13 11.12 -23.65
C VAL A 82 -13.35 10.52 -22.49
N LEU A 83 -14.02 9.69 -21.71
CA LEU A 83 -13.43 8.96 -20.59
C LEU A 83 -13.35 7.48 -20.97
N TYR A 84 -12.26 6.83 -20.59
CA TYR A 84 -11.97 5.45 -20.99
C TYR A 84 -11.36 4.66 -19.84
N GLU A 85 -11.59 3.36 -19.85
CA GLU A 85 -10.91 2.40 -18.99
C GLU A 85 -10.59 1.12 -19.78
N ALA A 86 -9.60 0.38 -19.31
CA ALA A 86 -9.29 -0.98 -19.74
C ALA A 86 -8.86 -1.78 -18.51
N SER A 87 -9.00 -3.10 -18.52
CA SER A 87 -8.71 -3.95 -17.36
C SER A 87 -7.29 -3.76 -16.79
N ARG A 88 -6.28 -3.61 -17.67
CA ARG A 88 -4.89 -3.29 -17.25
C ARG A 88 -4.69 -1.92 -16.58
N SER A 89 -5.64 -0.98 -16.74
CA SER A 89 -5.46 0.43 -16.31
C SER A 89 -5.18 0.54 -14.81
N PHE A 90 -5.89 -0.23 -13.98
CA PHE A 90 -5.68 -0.18 -12.53
C PHE A 90 -4.26 -0.59 -12.16
N GLY A 91 -3.80 -1.72 -12.73
CA GLY A 91 -2.49 -2.27 -12.42
C GLY A 91 -1.34 -1.40 -12.91
N ASP A 92 -1.43 -0.87 -14.12
CA ASP A 92 -0.41 0.01 -14.69
C ASP A 92 -0.32 1.34 -13.93
N ILE A 93 -1.46 1.95 -13.58
CA ILE A 93 -1.49 3.23 -12.86
C ILE A 93 -0.99 3.05 -11.43
N SER A 94 -1.44 2.01 -10.73
CA SER A 94 -1.01 1.74 -9.35
C SER A 94 0.50 1.45 -9.29
N SER A 95 1.00 0.58 -10.18
CA SER A 95 2.43 0.25 -10.25
C SER A 95 3.29 1.44 -10.69
N SER A 96 2.87 2.22 -11.69
CA SER A 96 3.61 3.40 -12.14
C SER A 96 3.68 4.48 -11.06
N ALA A 97 2.60 4.68 -10.29
CA ALA A 97 2.59 5.61 -9.16
C ALA A 97 3.66 5.26 -8.12
N MET A 98 3.94 3.98 -7.90
CA MET A 98 5.00 3.55 -6.97
C MET A 98 6.40 3.91 -7.47
N PHE A 99 6.68 3.73 -8.77
CA PHE A 99 8.02 3.96 -9.34
C PHE A 99 8.28 5.44 -9.66
N GLN A 100 7.25 6.21 -10.02
CA GLN A 100 7.37 7.65 -10.28
C GLN A 100 7.87 8.42 -9.04
N ASP A 101 7.59 7.90 -7.85
CA ASP A 101 7.95 8.53 -6.59
C ASP A 101 9.36 8.16 -6.07
N ILE A 102 10.16 7.40 -6.83
CA ILE A 102 11.53 7.04 -6.43
C ILE A 102 12.41 8.27 -6.13
N LEU A 103 12.20 9.38 -6.85
CA LEU A 103 12.88 10.65 -6.57
C LEU A 103 12.47 11.22 -5.20
N LYS A 104 11.19 11.10 -4.81
CA LYS A 104 10.72 11.51 -3.48
C LYS A 104 11.36 10.65 -2.39
N ILE A 105 11.51 9.34 -2.64
CA ILE A 105 12.25 8.44 -1.75
C ILE A 105 13.70 8.90 -1.58
N ALA A 106 14.39 9.18 -2.68
CA ALA A 106 15.76 9.69 -2.63
C ALA A 106 15.87 11.02 -1.88
N CYS A 107 14.93 11.95 -2.10
CA CYS A 107 14.84 13.20 -1.33
C CYS A 107 14.62 12.94 0.16
N GLY A 108 13.75 11.99 0.53
CA GLY A 108 13.50 11.62 1.93
C GLY A 108 14.72 11.01 2.62
N VAL A 109 15.45 10.12 1.92
CA VAL A 109 16.73 9.57 2.40
C VAL A 109 17.74 10.68 2.61
N PHE A 110 17.87 11.61 1.65
CA PHE A 110 18.80 12.73 1.73
C PHE A 110 18.46 13.70 2.89
N LEU A 111 17.18 14.01 3.08
CA LEU A 111 16.72 14.84 4.19
C LEU A 111 17.00 14.16 5.54
N THR A 112 16.77 12.85 5.62
CA THR A 112 17.08 12.07 6.82
C THR A 112 18.59 12.03 7.07
N PHE A 113 19.42 11.93 6.03
CA PHE A 113 20.88 12.04 6.16
C PHE A 113 21.29 13.38 6.75
N ILE A 114 20.75 14.50 6.24
CA ILE A 114 21.02 15.83 6.81
C ILE A 114 20.57 15.89 8.27
N PHE A 115 19.38 15.36 8.59
CA PHE A 115 18.87 15.33 9.95
C PHE A 115 19.79 14.53 10.89
N VAL A 116 20.17 13.31 10.51
CA VAL A 116 21.09 12.46 11.28
C VAL A 116 22.45 13.14 11.44
N LEU A 117 22.98 13.78 10.39
CA LEU A 117 24.21 14.56 10.46
C LEU A 117 24.11 15.67 11.50
N LEU A 118 23.03 16.47 11.49
CA LEU A 118 22.84 17.58 12.41
C LEU A 118 22.69 17.11 13.87
N VAL A 119 22.03 15.96 14.09
CA VAL A 119 21.82 15.40 15.44
C VAL A 119 23.09 14.74 16.00
N LEU A 120 23.83 13.98 15.18
CA LEU A 120 25.04 13.29 15.62
C LEU A 120 26.27 14.21 15.71
N SER A 121 26.32 15.23 14.86
CA SER A 121 27.47 16.15 14.78
C SER A 121 27.37 17.24 15.84
N LYS A 122 28.54 17.75 16.23
CA LYS A 122 28.61 19.06 16.90
C LYS A 122 29.07 20.10 15.90
N PHE A 123 28.75 21.37 16.15
CA PHE A 123 29.20 22.51 15.32
C PHE A 123 30.70 22.81 15.49
N SER A 124 31.56 21.81 15.28
CA SER A 124 33.01 21.95 15.23
C SER A 124 33.54 21.26 13.97
N CYS A 125 34.55 21.84 13.30
CA CYS A 125 35.07 21.32 12.03
C CYS A 125 35.66 19.90 12.11
N LEU A 126 35.85 19.36 13.33
CA LEU A 126 36.37 18.01 13.59
C LEU A 126 35.28 17.01 13.97
N GLU A 127 34.26 17.43 14.73
CA GLU A 127 33.18 16.55 15.22
C GLU A 127 31.95 16.55 14.29
N ILE A 128 32.12 16.91 13.01
CA ILE A 128 31.14 16.57 11.97
C ILE A 128 31.25 15.07 11.69
N ARG A 129 30.15 14.34 11.84
CA ARG A 129 30.11 12.88 11.88
C ARG A 129 29.52 12.28 10.60
N ILE A 130 30.19 12.51 9.47
CA ILE A 130 29.74 12.04 8.15
C ILE A 130 29.76 10.52 8.04
N ILE A 131 30.83 9.91 8.53
CA ILE A 131 31.06 8.47 8.45
C ILE A 131 29.98 7.67 9.18
N PRO A 132 29.70 7.90 10.48
CA PRO A 132 28.66 7.14 11.16
C PRO A 132 27.25 7.49 10.69
N ALA A 133 26.98 8.72 10.24
CA ALA A 133 25.69 9.06 9.64
C ALA A 133 25.44 8.28 8.34
N GLY A 134 26.44 8.21 7.46
CA GLY A 134 26.36 7.43 6.22
C GLY A 134 26.32 5.93 6.49
N ALA A 135 27.16 5.43 7.40
CA ALA A 135 27.18 4.02 7.78
C ALA A 135 25.85 3.58 8.42
N GLY A 136 25.23 4.45 9.20
CA GLY A 136 23.91 4.22 9.77
C GLY A 136 22.84 4.03 8.68
N LEU A 137 22.72 4.97 7.75
CA LEU A 137 21.76 4.80 6.65
C LEU A 137 22.11 3.61 5.75
N ALA A 138 23.39 3.31 5.57
CA ALA A 138 23.82 2.11 4.88
C ALA A 138 23.36 0.82 5.59
N CYS A 139 23.35 0.79 6.94
CA CYS A 139 22.80 -0.35 7.70
C CYS A 139 21.33 -0.59 7.37
N VAL A 140 20.53 0.48 7.29
CA VAL A 140 19.10 0.40 6.93
C VAL A 140 18.93 -0.14 5.50
N GLY A 141 19.71 0.37 4.55
CA GLY A 141 19.68 -0.12 3.17
C GLY A 141 20.09 -1.59 3.07
N LEU A 142 21.17 -1.99 3.75
CA LEU A 142 21.62 -3.38 3.81
C LEU A 142 20.58 -4.28 4.49
N ALA A 143 19.90 -3.80 5.54
CA ALA A 143 18.81 -4.53 6.19
C ALA A 143 17.65 -4.78 5.25
N PHE A 144 17.22 -3.77 4.50
CA PHE A 144 16.17 -3.90 3.50
C PHE A 144 16.55 -4.92 2.41
N VAL A 145 17.75 -4.81 1.84
CA VAL A 145 18.24 -5.77 0.83
C VAL A 145 18.30 -7.20 1.40
N SER A 146 18.78 -7.35 2.64
CA SER A 146 18.88 -8.65 3.31
C SER A 146 17.50 -9.25 3.60
N ALA A 147 16.53 -8.43 4.02
CA ALA A 147 15.16 -8.84 4.23
C ALA A 147 14.51 -9.29 2.92
N CYS A 148 14.69 -8.52 1.84
CA CYS A 148 14.20 -8.90 0.52
C CYS A 148 14.78 -10.22 0.03
N GLY A 149 16.10 -10.42 0.19
CA GLY A 149 16.76 -11.67 -0.16
C GLY A 149 16.28 -12.85 0.69
N PHE A 150 16.13 -12.66 2.00
CA PHE A 150 15.67 -13.70 2.92
C PHE A 150 14.22 -14.11 2.64
N CYS A 151 13.30 -13.14 2.52
CA CYS A 151 11.89 -13.42 2.25
C CYS A 151 11.68 -14.00 0.84
N SER A 152 12.42 -13.52 -0.16
CA SER A 152 12.39 -14.09 -1.51
C SER A 152 12.89 -15.54 -1.54
N ALA A 153 13.93 -15.87 -0.77
CA ALA A 153 14.41 -17.24 -0.64
C ALA A 153 13.39 -18.19 0.02
N LEU A 154 12.48 -17.64 0.84
CA LEU A 154 11.35 -18.37 1.43
C LEU A 154 10.12 -18.44 0.51
N GLY A 155 10.17 -17.83 -0.67
CA GLY A 155 9.06 -17.80 -1.63
C GLY A 155 7.93 -16.85 -1.24
N ILE A 156 8.19 -15.86 -0.38
CA ILE A 156 7.19 -14.86 0.02
C ILE A 156 7.06 -13.83 -1.11
N PHE A 157 5.83 -13.58 -1.57
CA PHE A 157 5.54 -12.63 -2.65
C PHE A 157 5.89 -11.18 -2.27
N TYR A 158 6.41 -10.41 -3.23
CA TYR A 158 6.72 -9.00 -3.08
C TYR A 158 5.64 -8.14 -3.76
N GLY A 159 4.90 -7.38 -2.96
CA GLY A 159 3.81 -6.54 -3.44
C GLY A 159 4.10 -5.03 -3.43
N PRO A 160 3.19 -4.22 -3.99
CA PRO A 160 3.28 -2.76 -4.03
C PRO A 160 3.66 -2.05 -2.72
N VAL A 161 3.05 -2.47 -1.61
CA VAL A 161 3.17 -1.83 -0.29
C VAL A 161 4.59 -1.90 0.27
N HIS A 162 5.41 -2.87 -0.16
CA HIS A 162 6.78 -3.09 0.32
C HIS A 162 7.72 -1.93 -0.08
N THR A 163 7.36 -1.13 -1.09
CA THR A 163 8.10 0.08 -1.44
C THR A 163 8.15 1.12 -0.32
N SER A 164 7.20 1.07 0.63
CA SER A 164 7.20 1.94 1.81
C SER A 164 8.11 1.43 2.94
N LEU A 165 8.52 0.15 2.91
CA LEU A 165 9.27 -0.49 3.98
C LEU A 165 10.62 0.17 4.31
N PRO A 166 11.41 0.68 3.34
CA PRO A 166 12.65 1.39 3.64
C PRO A 166 12.45 2.59 4.58
N PHE A 167 11.32 3.29 4.50
CA PHE A 167 11.04 4.42 5.39
C PHE A 167 10.75 3.99 6.83
N LEU A 168 9.97 2.90 6.98
CA LEU A 168 9.71 2.29 8.28
C LEU A 168 11.03 1.86 8.95
N LEU A 169 11.87 1.11 8.21
CA LEU A 169 13.17 0.64 8.71
C LEU A 169 14.14 1.79 8.98
N MET A 170 14.06 2.88 8.22
CA MET A 170 14.87 4.08 8.47
C MET A 170 14.51 4.75 9.78
N GLY A 171 13.22 4.87 10.10
CA GLY A 171 12.77 5.40 11.39
C GLY A 171 13.32 4.60 12.57
N ILE A 172 13.16 3.26 12.51
CA ILE A 172 13.64 2.34 13.55
C ILE A 172 15.17 2.37 13.65
N GLY A 173 15.87 2.25 12.52
CA GLY A 173 17.33 2.23 12.51
C GLY A 173 17.95 3.54 13.00
N VAL A 174 17.39 4.69 12.63
CA VAL A 174 17.91 6.00 13.08
C VAL A 174 17.73 6.19 14.59
N ASP A 175 16.63 5.70 15.17
CA ASP A 175 16.42 5.72 16.62
C ASP A 175 17.53 4.96 17.37
N ASP A 176 17.84 3.74 16.93
CA ASP A 176 18.91 2.92 17.51
C ASP A 176 20.27 3.64 17.49
N MET A 177 20.60 4.28 16.36
CA MET A 177 21.86 5.06 16.23
C MET A 177 21.93 6.18 17.27
N PHE A 178 20.82 6.89 17.49
CA PHE A 178 20.74 7.98 18.44
C PHE A 178 20.84 7.50 19.87
N VAL A 179 20.20 6.37 20.21
CA VAL A 179 20.30 5.76 21.54
C VAL A 179 21.75 5.34 21.83
N ILE A 180 22.43 4.67 20.89
CA ILE A 180 23.85 4.28 21.04
C ILE A 180 24.74 5.51 21.27
N MET A 181 24.59 6.54 20.43
CA MET A 181 25.37 7.76 20.53
C MET A 181 25.08 8.51 21.84
N ALA A 182 23.82 8.58 22.27
CA ALA A 182 23.42 9.23 23.51
C ALA A 182 24.02 8.54 24.73
N CYS A 183 23.99 7.20 24.79
CA CYS A 183 24.62 6.43 25.86
C CYS A 183 26.14 6.65 25.90
N ARG A 184 26.82 6.71 24.75
CA ARG A 184 28.25 7.06 24.69
C ARG A 184 28.52 8.48 25.18
N ASN A 185 27.71 9.45 24.77
CA ASN A 185 27.92 10.85 25.12
C ASN A 185 27.65 11.14 26.59
N ASN A 186 26.76 10.36 27.23
CA ASN A 186 26.40 10.49 28.63
C ASN A 186 27.26 9.61 29.58
N LEU A 187 28.35 9.00 29.10
CA LEU A 187 29.32 8.31 29.98
C LEU A 187 29.91 9.29 31.02
N ASN A 188 30.17 8.78 32.23
CA ASN A 188 30.79 9.56 33.31
C ASN A 188 32.25 9.89 32.99
N GLU A 189 32.79 10.94 33.61
CA GLU A 189 34.19 11.36 33.40
C GLU A 189 35.21 10.26 33.76
N SER A 190 34.91 9.41 34.74
CA SER A 190 35.75 8.23 35.06
C SER A 190 35.69 7.16 33.96
N GLN A 191 34.53 7.00 33.31
CA GLN A 191 34.33 6.04 32.23
C GLN A 191 34.95 6.54 30.92
N LYS A 192 34.91 7.85 30.65
CA LYS A 192 35.57 8.48 29.48
C LYS A 192 37.09 8.36 29.47
N LYS A 193 37.72 8.04 30.61
CA LYS A 193 39.17 7.79 30.72
C LYS A 193 39.58 6.37 30.31
N LYS A 194 38.62 5.46 30.17
CA LYS A 194 38.88 4.07 29.77
C LYS A 194 39.25 3.96 28.30
N SER A 195 39.73 2.79 27.86
CA SER A 195 39.98 2.54 26.44
C SER A 195 38.70 2.71 25.61
N LEU A 196 38.84 3.06 24.32
CA LEU A 196 37.70 3.27 23.43
C LEU A 196 36.79 2.02 23.34
N ALA A 197 37.39 0.83 23.32
CA ALA A 197 36.66 -0.43 23.32
C ALA A 197 35.81 -0.60 24.59
N GLU A 198 36.36 -0.31 25.77
CA GLU A 198 35.61 -0.36 27.03
C GLU A 198 34.51 0.70 27.10
N GLN A 199 34.75 1.91 26.56
CA GLN A 199 33.74 2.97 26.49
C GLN A 199 32.54 2.52 25.64
N MET A 200 32.81 1.94 24.46
CA MET A 200 31.77 1.43 23.58
C MET A 200 31.05 0.22 24.17
N GLY A 201 31.77 -0.68 24.84
CA GLY A 201 31.16 -1.79 25.58
C GLY A 201 30.23 -1.32 26.69
N LEU A 202 30.60 -0.27 27.43
CA LEU A 202 29.72 0.35 28.43
C LEU A 202 28.50 1.04 27.81
N ALA A 203 28.69 1.76 26.69
CA ALA A 203 27.60 2.39 25.96
C ALA A 203 26.59 1.35 25.46
N LEU A 204 27.08 0.26 24.84
CA LEU A 204 26.25 -0.86 24.38
C LEU A 204 25.58 -1.62 25.53
N ARG A 205 26.23 -1.73 26.70
CA ARG A 205 25.58 -2.33 27.88
C ARG A 205 24.30 -1.60 28.27
N HIS A 206 24.27 -0.28 28.11
CA HIS A 206 23.11 0.55 28.45
C HIS A 206 22.13 0.68 27.27
N ALA A 207 22.63 1.00 26.07
CA ALA A 207 21.80 1.15 24.87
C ALA A 207 21.18 -0.19 24.42
N GLY A 208 21.96 -1.27 24.48
CA GLY A 208 21.59 -2.59 23.96
C GLY A 208 20.36 -3.19 24.65
N VAL A 209 20.13 -2.90 25.94
CA VAL A 209 18.90 -3.36 26.63
C VAL A 209 17.67 -2.73 25.99
N SER A 210 17.70 -1.40 25.76
CA SER A 210 16.59 -0.68 25.13
C SER A 210 16.36 -1.18 23.71
N ILE A 211 17.43 -1.21 22.90
CA ILE A 211 17.38 -1.57 21.48
C ILE A 211 16.93 -3.02 21.28
N THR A 212 17.38 -3.95 22.12
CA THR A 212 16.97 -5.36 22.02
C THR A 212 15.49 -5.51 22.35
N VAL A 213 15.00 -4.81 23.38
CA VAL A 213 13.58 -4.88 23.76
C VAL A 213 12.71 -4.30 22.64
N THR A 214 13.03 -3.12 22.13
CA THR A 214 12.26 -2.49 21.03
C THR A 214 12.27 -3.33 19.76
N SER A 215 13.45 -3.78 19.33
CA SER A 215 13.59 -4.64 18.14
C SER A 215 12.82 -5.96 18.30
N PHE A 216 12.90 -6.60 19.48
CA PHE A 216 12.17 -7.83 19.74
C PHE A 216 10.65 -7.59 19.70
N THR A 217 10.16 -6.53 20.33
CA THR A 217 8.73 -6.20 20.30
C THR A 217 8.25 -5.89 18.89
N ASP A 218 9.05 -5.21 18.06
CA ASP A 218 8.72 -4.88 16.68
C ASP A 218 8.70 -6.13 15.77
N ILE A 219 9.63 -7.07 15.96
CA ILE A 219 9.63 -8.36 15.27
C ILE A 219 8.38 -9.16 15.65
N VAL A 220 8.05 -9.23 16.94
CA VAL A 220 6.84 -9.95 17.41
C VAL A 220 5.58 -9.30 16.87
N ALA A 221 5.45 -7.97 16.97
CA ALA A 221 4.30 -7.24 16.45
C ALA A 221 4.14 -7.44 14.94
N SER A 222 5.25 -7.35 14.19
CA SER A 222 5.24 -7.57 12.74
C SER A 222 4.92 -9.02 12.39
N THR A 223 5.43 -10.00 13.14
CA THR A 223 5.11 -11.42 12.92
C THR A 223 3.62 -11.71 13.21
N ILE A 224 3.04 -11.12 14.26
CA ILE A 224 1.60 -11.19 14.52
C ILE A 224 0.80 -10.51 13.41
N GLY A 225 1.28 -9.37 12.88
CA GLY A 225 0.68 -8.73 11.71
C GLY A 225 0.69 -9.63 10.47
N GLY A 226 1.69 -10.51 10.35
CA GLY A 226 1.80 -11.54 9.32
C GLY A 226 0.68 -12.58 9.34
N THR A 227 -0.12 -12.70 10.41
CA THR A 227 -1.24 -13.66 10.45
C THR A 227 -2.54 -13.11 9.86
N THR A 228 -2.49 -11.98 9.16
CA THR A 228 -3.64 -11.36 8.50
C THR A 228 -4.10 -12.16 7.29
N ILE A 229 -5.39 -12.05 6.96
CA ILE A 229 -6.01 -12.77 5.82
C ILE A 229 -5.65 -12.11 4.48
N LEU A 230 -5.24 -10.83 4.51
CA LEU A 230 -4.90 -10.07 3.30
C LEU A 230 -3.45 -10.38 2.87
N PRO A 231 -3.21 -11.10 1.76
CA PRO A 231 -1.87 -11.61 1.40
C PRO A 231 -0.82 -10.50 1.25
N ALA A 232 -1.23 -9.34 0.72
CA ALA A 232 -0.34 -8.19 0.55
C ALA A 232 0.13 -7.59 1.89
N LEU A 233 -0.69 -7.67 2.94
CA LEU A 233 -0.33 -7.23 4.29
C LEU A 233 0.43 -8.31 5.04
N GLU A 234 0.07 -9.58 4.86
CA GLU A 234 0.80 -10.73 5.41
C GLU A 234 2.26 -10.67 4.96
N SER A 235 2.50 -10.58 3.65
CA SER A 235 3.85 -10.52 3.11
C SER A 235 4.58 -9.26 3.59
N PHE A 236 3.92 -8.09 3.59
CA PHE A 236 4.53 -6.84 4.06
C PHE A 236 5.02 -6.94 5.50
N CYS A 237 4.21 -7.51 6.38
CA CYS A 237 4.52 -7.72 7.79
C CYS A 237 5.68 -8.70 8.01
N LEU A 238 5.76 -9.77 7.21
CA LEU A 238 6.89 -10.71 7.25
C LEU A 238 8.20 -10.06 6.79
N TYR A 239 8.15 -9.26 5.71
CA TYR A 239 9.30 -8.46 5.26
C TYR A 239 9.71 -7.43 6.31
N ALA A 240 8.75 -6.80 7.01
CA ALA A 240 9.04 -5.88 8.10
C ALA A 240 9.74 -6.59 9.28
N ALA A 241 9.25 -7.76 9.68
CA ALA A 241 9.89 -8.55 10.73
C ALA A 241 11.34 -8.92 10.39
N ALA A 242 11.59 -9.40 9.15
CA ALA A 242 12.94 -9.68 8.67
C ALA A 242 13.79 -8.40 8.61
N GLY A 243 13.23 -7.29 8.14
CA GLY A 243 13.89 -5.99 8.05
C GLY A 243 14.34 -5.46 9.40
N VAL A 244 13.48 -5.53 10.41
CA VAL A 244 13.82 -5.14 11.79
C VAL A 244 14.91 -6.05 12.35
N PHE A 245 14.80 -7.37 12.13
CA PHE A 245 15.83 -8.33 12.56
C PHE A 245 17.21 -8.03 11.96
N PHE A 246 17.32 -7.78 10.65
CA PHE A 246 18.59 -7.41 10.04
C PHE A 246 19.06 -6.01 10.45
N THR A 247 18.13 -5.07 10.66
CA THR A 247 18.47 -3.73 11.18
C THR A 247 19.14 -3.84 12.54
N PHE A 248 18.57 -4.63 13.46
CA PHE A 248 19.15 -4.89 14.78
C PHE A 248 20.58 -5.45 14.68
N ILE A 249 20.80 -6.46 13.82
CA ILE A 249 22.13 -7.04 13.61
C ILE A 249 23.13 -6.00 13.10
N TYR A 250 22.77 -5.24 12.06
CA TYR A 250 23.67 -4.26 11.46
C TYR A 250 23.93 -3.06 12.39
N GLN A 251 22.96 -2.65 13.20
CA GLN A 251 23.17 -1.59 14.19
C GLN A 251 24.11 -2.04 15.32
N ALA A 252 23.90 -3.25 15.85
CA ALA A 252 24.73 -3.79 16.93
C ALA A 252 26.19 -4.07 16.49
N THR A 253 26.40 -4.36 15.20
CA THR A 253 27.71 -4.76 14.66
C THR A 253 28.35 -3.68 13.79
N PHE A 254 27.81 -3.48 12.58
CA PHE A 254 28.37 -2.63 11.54
C PHE A 254 28.40 -1.15 11.97
N PHE A 255 27.27 -0.60 12.43
CA PHE A 255 27.22 0.80 12.87
C PHE A 255 28.18 1.08 14.03
N VAL A 256 28.21 0.21 15.04
CA VAL A 256 29.14 0.33 16.18
C VAL A 256 30.59 0.32 15.72
N ALA A 257 30.96 -0.54 14.75
CA ALA A 257 32.31 -0.57 14.20
C ALA A 257 32.68 0.76 13.51
N PHE A 258 31.80 1.33 12.69
CA PHE A 258 32.03 2.63 12.06
C PHE A 258 32.07 3.78 13.08
N LEU A 259 31.27 3.70 14.13
CA LEU A 259 31.31 4.66 15.23
C LEU A 259 32.66 4.61 15.97
N VAL A 260 33.20 3.41 16.24
CA VAL A 260 34.55 3.25 16.81
C VAL A 260 35.61 3.86 15.90
N LEU A 261 35.54 3.61 14.58
CA LEU A 261 36.49 4.18 13.62
C LEU A 261 36.41 5.70 13.56
N ASP A 262 35.21 6.28 13.64
CA ASP A 262 35.02 7.73 13.71
C ASP A 262 35.58 8.33 15.00
N GLU A 263 35.40 7.66 16.15
CA GLU A 263 36.03 8.09 17.41
C GLU A 263 37.57 8.06 17.33
N GLN A 264 38.14 7.03 16.69
CA GLN A 264 39.59 6.99 16.44
C GLN A 264 40.05 8.11 15.51
N ARG A 265 39.25 8.46 14.49
CA ARG A 265 39.51 9.61 13.60
C ARG A 265 39.54 10.91 14.38
N ILE A 266 38.56 11.12 15.27
CA ILE A 266 38.47 12.32 16.13
C ILE A 266 39.67 12.38 17.09
N ALA A 267 40.05 11.26 17.71
CA ALA A 267 41.24 11.18 18.57
C ALA A 267 42.54 11.53 17.83
N LYS A 268 42.64 11.18 16.54
CA LYS A 268 43.76 11.51 15.66
C LYS A 268 43.65 12.90 15.01
N GLN A 269 42.64 13.71 15.35
CA GLN A 269 42.41 15.06 14.80
C GLN A 269 42.33 15.11 13.26
N LYS A 270 41.81 14.04 12.64
CA LYS A 270 41.67 13.93 11.18
C LYS A 270 40.38 14.59 10.68
N ASN A 271 40.46 15.25 9.53
CA ASN A 271 39.33 15.93 8.92
C ASN A 271 38.22 14.92 8.52
N PRO A 272 36.93 15.24 8.76
CA PRO A 272 35.81 14.34 8.41
C PRO A 272 35.56 14.15 6.91
N PHE A 273 35.97 15.11 6.05
CA PHE A 273 35.80 15.02 4.59
C PHE A 273 37.01 14.39 3.90
N LEU A 274 38.22 14.68 4.40
CA LEU A 274 39.48 14.22 3.85
C LEU A 274 40.32 13.54 4.96
N LEU A 275 40.23 12.22 5.04
CA LEU A 275 40.91 11.40 6.06
C LEU A 275 42.44 11.50 6.06
N CYS A 276 43.02 12.07 5.02
CA CYS A 276 44.46 12.32 4.86
C CYS A 276 44.91 13.65 5.52
N VAL A 277 43.99 14.58 5.79
CA VAL A 277 44.30 15.88 6.38
C VAL A 277 44.22 15.80 7.90
N THR A 278 45.32 16.10 8.58
CA THR A 278 45.40 16.18 10.04
C THR A 278 45.40 17.65 10.45
N HIS A 279 44.53 18.04 11.38
CA HIS A 279 44.54 19.39 11.92
C HIS A 279 45.75 19.56 12.86
N GLY A 280 46.69 20.44 12.48
CA GLY A 280 47.99 20.59 13.16
C GLY A 280 47.97 21.31 14.51
N LYS A 281 46.82 21.86 14.90
CA LYS A 281 46.56 22.33 16.27
C LYS A 281 45.38 21.53 16.80
N PRO A 282 45.40 21.07 18.07
CA PRO A 282 44.18 20.57 18.68
C PRO A 282 43.15 21.68 18.52
N ALA A 283 42.07 21.43 17.77
CA ALA A 283 41.03 22.43 17.69
C ALA A 283 40.65 22.76 19.14
N PRO A 284 40.48 24.05 19.50
CA PRO A 284 40.01 24.37 20.83
C PRO A 284 38.80 23.47 21.06
N SER A 285 38.85 22.65 22.10
CA SER A 285 37.68 21.90 22.54
C SER A 285 36.67 22.98 22.86
N TYR A 286 35.84 23.31 21.86
CA TYR A 286 34.74 24.22 22.05
C TYR A 286 33.95 23.49 23.10
N LYS A 287 34.00 23.98 24.35
CA LYS A 287 33.29 23.39 25.48
C LYS A 287 31.94 23.06 24.92
N SER A 288 31.63 21.76 24.85
CA SER A 288 30.40 21.24 24.26
C SER A 288 29.33 22.25 24.61
N VAL A 289 28.82 23.01 23.63
CA VAL A 289 27.64 23.83 23.89
C VAL A 289 26.70 22.82 24.49
N ALA A 290 26.38 22.97 25.78
CA ALA A 290 25.43 22.09 26.41
C ALA A 290 24.25 22.14 25.46
N PRO A 291 23.83 21.01 24.86
CA PRO A 291 22.89 21.04 23.75
C PRO A 291 21.75 21.94 24.21
N CYS A 292 21.46 22.99 23.43
CA CYS A 292 20.64 24.12 23.89
C CYS A 292 19.29 23.63 24.46
N SER A 293 18.87 22.43 24.04
CA SER A 293 17.77 21.65 24.58
C SER A 293 17.88 21.23 26.05
N LYS A 294 19.02 20.77 26.58
CA LYS A 294 19.14 20.27 27.97
C LYS A 294 18.70 21.29 29.04
N PRO A 295 19.15 22.57 29.04
CA PRO A 295 18.69 23.54 30.01
C PRO A 295 17.21 23.90 29.83
N ILE A 296 16.72 23.96 28.59
CA ILE A 296 15.30 24.22 28.28
C ILE A 296 14.42 23.07 28.77
N ILE A 297 14.79 21.83 28.46
CA ILE A 297 14.09 20.61 28.89
C ILE A 297 14.08 20.54 30.41
N ASN A 298 15.22 20.76 31.08
CA ASN A 298 15.29 20.77 32.53
C ASN A 298 14.41 21.86 33.13
N PHE A 299 14.36 23.06 32.54
CA PHE A 299 13.48 24.14 32.97
C PHE A 299 12.00 23.72 32.85
N ILE A 300 11.57 23.25 31.67
CA ILE A 300 10.20 22.81 31.42
C ILE A 300 9.80 21.68 32.37
N TYR A 301 10.62 20.63 32.49
CA TYR A 301 10.30 19.48 33.34
C TYR A 301 10.27 19.85 34.82
N SER A 302 11.28 20.56 35.32
CA SER A 302 11.38 20.86 36.76
C SER A 302 10.41 21.95 37.23
N LYS A 303 10.16 22.98 36.41
CA LYS A 303 9.35 24.14 36.81
C LYS A 303 7.90 24.06 36.36
N ILE A 304 7.59 23.31 35.30
CA ILE A 304 6.24 23.24 34.74
C ILE A 304 5.68 21.83 34.97
N ILE A 305 6.24 20.81 34.33
CA ILE A 305 5.62 19.48 34.23
C ILE A 305 5.54 18.75 35.58
N LEU A 306 6.61 18.81 36.39
CA LEU A 306 6.66 18.06 37.65
C LEU A 306 5.90 18.72 38.80
N THR A 307 5.29 19.90 38.59
CA THR A 307 4.45 20.55 39.61
C THR A 307 3.15 19.77 39.80
N ASN A 308 2.69 19.63 41.05
CA ASN A 308 1.45 18.92 41.38
C ASN A 308 0.20 19.40 40.60
N PRO A 309 -0.07 20.71 40.41
CA PRO A 309 -1.22 21.14 39.62
C PRO A 309 -1.11 20.70 38.15
N PHE A 310 0.10 20.76 37.57
CA PHE A 310 0.30 20.36 36.19
C PHE A 310 0.20 18.84 36.01
N LYS A 311 0.67 18.04 36.97
CA LYS A 311 0.46 16.59 36.95
C LYS A 311 -1.03 16.23 36.95
N ILE A 312 -1.83 16.89 37.79
CA ILE A 312 -3.29 16.70 37.82
C ILE A 312 -3.89 17.10 36.47
N LEU A 313 -3.48 18.24 35.92
CA LEU A 313 -3.92 18.69 34.59
C LEU A 313 -3.60 17.66 33.50
N VAL A 314 -2.38 17.12 33.46
CA VAL A 314 -1.95 16.11 32.48
C VAL A 314 -2.79 14.84 32.61
N VAL A 315 -3.04 14.37 33.83
CA VAL A 315 -3.87 13.19 34.07
C VAL A 315 -5.30 13.43 33.59
N VAL A 316 -5.92 14.56 33.98
CA VAL A 316 -7.27 14.94 33.53
C VAL A 316 -7.34 15.06 32.01
N ALA A 317 -6.37 15.75 31.40
CA ALA A 317 -6.30 15.89 29.94
C ALA A 317 -6.17 14.53 29.25
N THR A 318 -5.38 13.61 29.81
CA THR A 318 -5.23 12.25 29.27
C THR A 318 -6.55 11.47 29.36
N PHE A 319 -7.29 11.57 30.47
CA PHE A 319 -8.62 10.96 30.60
C PHE A 319 -9.63 11.55 29.63
N CYS A 320 -9.66 12.88 29.47
CA CYS A 320 -10.52 13.56 28.50
C CYS A 320 -10.19 13.13 27.06
N PHE A 321 -8.90 13.09 26.71
CA PHE A 321 -8.45 12.65 25.39
C PHE A 321 -8.78 11.18 25.14
N THR A 322 -8.60 10.32 26.14
CA THR A 322 -9.00 8.90 26.07
C THR A 322 -10.50 8.77 25.83
N GLY A 323 -11.33 9.54 26.56
CA GLY A 323 -12.78 9.57 26.34
C GLY A 323 -13.15 10.04 24.93
N PHE A 324 -12.46 11.05 24.41
CA PHE A 324 -12.62 11.50 23.02
C PHE A 324 -12.24 10.41 22.01
N CYS A 325 -11.12 9.71 22.21
CA CYS A 325 -10.72 8.58 21.37
C CYS A 325 -11.75 7.45 21.41
N VAL A 326 -12.33 7.13 22.57
CA VAL A 326 -13.39 6.11 22.69
C VAL A 326 -14.63 6.51 21.88
N VAL A 327 -15.07 7.77 21.98
CA VAL A 327 -16.18 8.27 21.15
C VAL A 327 -15.80 8.22 19.66
N GLY A 328 -14.56 8.53 19.32
CA GLY A 328 -14.03 8.38 17.96
C GLY A 328 -14.13 6.94 17.44
N LEU A 329 -13.77 5.96 18.27
CA LEU A 329 -13.89 4.53 17.95
C LEU A 329 -15.34 4.12 17.69
N THR A 330 -16.31 4.63 18.44
CA THR A 330 -17.75 4.35 18.19
C THR A 330 -18.27 4.91 16.86
N LYS A 331 -17.56 5.86 16.26
CA LYS A 331 -17.92 6.49 14.98
C LYS A 331 -17.10 5.97 13.79
N LEU A 332 -16.18 5.04 14.03
CA LEU A 332 -15.34 4.48 12.98
C LEU A 332 -16.22 3.67 12.02
N ARG A 333 -16.30 4.11 10.76
CA ARG A 333 -16.99 3.37 9.69
C ARG A 333 -15.98 2.54 8.93
N GLN A 334 -16.32 1.28 8.67
CA GLN A 334 -15.56 0.44 7.76
C GLN A 334 -15.97 0.78 6.33
N GLN A 335 -15.07 1.43 5.58
CA GLN A 335 -15.24 1.72 4.17
C GLN A 335 -13.94 1.42 3.45
N PHE A 336 -14.03 0.75 2.30
CA PHE A 336 -12.91 0.48 1.43
C PHE A 336 -13.31 0.90 0.02
N ASP A 337 -12.54 1.80 -0.57
CA ASP A 337 -12.71 2.23 -1.95
C ASP A 337 -11.38 1.99 -2.70
N PRO A 338 -11.35 1.09 -3.70
CA PRO A 338 -10.16 0.85 -4.52
C PRO A 338 -9.58 2.12 -5.18
N LYS A 339 -10.40 3.16 -5.39
CA LYS A 339 -9.97 4.43 -5.98
C LYS A 339 -8.87 5.11 -5.16
N TRP A 340 -8.75 4.83 -3.86
CA TRP A 340 -7.72 5.41 -2.99
C TRP A 340 -6.30 4.95 -3.33
N PHE A 341 -6.13 3.87 -4.08
CA PHE A 341 -4.82 3.41 -4.55
C PHE A 341 -4.36 4.09 -5.84
N LEU A 342 -5.22 4.90 -6.45
CA LEU A 342 -4.95 5.56 -7.72
C LEU A 342 -4.65 7.05 -7.50
N PRO A 343 -3.72 7.64 -8.27
CA PRO A 343 -3.54 9.09 -8.29
C PRO A 343 -4.84 9.78 -8.74
N PRO A 344 -5.25 10.89 -8.06
CA PRO A 344 -6.55 11.53 -8.29
C PRO A 344 -6.69 12.12 -9.71
N ASP A 345 -5.58 12.49 -10.35
CA ASP A 345 -5.58 13.08 -11.70
C ASP A 345 -5.61 12.04 -12.84
N SER A 346 -5.54 10.75 -12.51
CA SER A 346 -5.48 9.66 -13.50
C SER A 346 -6.76 9.54 -14.32
N HIS A 347 -6.64 9.06 -15.57
CA HIS A 347 -7.80 8.89 -16.47
C HIS A 347 -8.81 7.89 -15.91
N LEU A 348 -8.32 6.86 -15.24
CA LEU A 348 -9.16 5.84 -14.60
C LEU A 348 -10.02 6.44 -13.48
N VAL A 349 -9.46 7.25 -12.58
CA VAL A 349 -10.25 7.89 -11.51
C VAL A 349 -11.34 8.78 -12.10
N LYS A 350 -11.03 9.57 -13.13
CA LYS A 350 -12.02 10.41 -13.83
C LYS A 350 -13.14 9.58 -14.45
N PHE A 351 -12.80 8.46 -15.08
CA PHE A 351 -13.79 7.52 -15.62
C PHE A 351 -14.67 6.93 -14.50
N LEU A 352 -14.07 6.44 -13.42
CA LEU A 352 -14.79 5.83 -12.30
C LEU A 352 -15.72 6.83 -11.61
N ASP A 353 -15.29 8.08 -11.39
CA ASP A 353 -16.14 9.11 -10.80
C ASP A 353 -17.30 9.52 -11.72
N ALA A 354 -17.08 9.56 -13.04
CA ALA A 354 -18.15 9.75 -14.00
C ALA A 354 -19.13 8.57 -14.02
N ARG A 355 -18.63 7.33 -13.89
CA ARG A 355 -19.45 6.12 -13.80
C ARG A 355 -20.33 6.17 -12.54
N ASP A 356 -19.74 6.46 -11.39
CA ASP A 356 -20.46 6.56 -10.10
C ASP A 356 -21.52 7.67 -10.14
N ARG A 357 -21.25 8.79 -10.82
CA ARG A 357 -22.17 9.93 -10.91
C ARG A 357 -23.33 9.70 -11.88
N TRP A 358 -23.06 9.16 -13.07
CA TRP A 358 -24.05 9.06 -14.15
C TRP A 358 -24.75 7.70 -14.23
N TYR A 359 -24.14 6.66 -13.64
CA TYR A 359 -24.63 5.29 -13.63
C TYR A 359 -24.80 4.77 -12.20
N SER A 360 -25.11 5.62 -11.23
CA SER A 360 -25.32 5.25 -9.82
C SER A 360 -26.37 4.16 -9.62
N ASP A 361 -27.37 4.10 -10.51
CA ASP A 361 -28.43 3.09 -10.47
C ASP A 361 -27.98 1.73 -11.01
N SER A 362 -26.85 1.67 -11.71
CA SER A 362 -26.24 0.43 -12.18
C SER A 362 -25.25 -0.01 -11.10
N GLY A 363 -25.72 -0.85 -10.18
CA GLY A 363 -24.85 -1.49 -9.19
C GLY A 363 -23.77 -2.37 -9.82
N GLN A 364 -23.03 -3.12 -8.99
CA GLN A 364 -22.03 -4.07 -9.48
C GLN A 364 -22.69 -5.30 -10.12
N GLU A 365 -22.09 -5.82 -11.19
CA GLU A 365 -22.54 -7.07 -11.79
C GLU A 365 -22.25 -8.25 -10.86
N ALA A 366 -23.26 -9.09 -10.64
CA ALA A 366 -23.14 -10.31 -9.86
C ALA A 366 -23.46 -11.50 -10.75
N HIS A 367 -22.61 -12.54 -10.68
CA HIS A 367 -22.78 -13.76 -11.46
C HIS A 367 -23.19 -14.92 -10.55
N VAL A 368 -24.17 -15.70 -11.00
CA VAL A 368 -24.58 -16.95 -10.34
C VAL A 368 -24.16 -18.11 -11.23
N LEU A 369 -23.23 -18.93 -10.75
CA LEU A 369 -22.77 -20.11 -11.45
C LEU A 369 -23.48 -21.35 -10.90
N LEU A 370 -24.20 -22.05 -11.77
CA LEU A 370 -24.84 -23.32 -11.44
C LEU A 370 -23.85 -24.46 -11.70
N GLY A 371 -23.53 -25.24 -10.67
CA GLY A 371 -22.61 -26.38 -10.76
C GLY A 371 -23.20 -27.60 -11.46
N ARG A 372 -22.63 -28.78 -11.20
CA ARG A 372 -23.09 -30.04 -11.81
C ARG A 372 -24.48 -30.44 -11.27
N LEU A 373 -25.51 -30.11 -12.04
CA LEU A 373 -26.91 -30.46 -11.78
C LEU A 373 -27.45 -31.33 -12.91
N ASN A 374 -28.49 -32.11 -12.63
CA ASN A 374 -29.30 -32.66 -13.70
C ASN A 374 -30.21 -31.55 -14.25
N TYR A 375 -29.69 -30.77 -15.19
CA TYR A 375 -30.39 -29.59 -15.70
C TYR A 375 -31.76 -29.91 -16.29
N SER A 376 -31.98 -31.12 -16.83
CA SER A 376 -33.27 -31.52 -17.39
C SER A 376 -34.38 -31.56 -16.32
N ALA A 377 -34.09 -32.15 -15.17
CA ALA A 377 -35.01 -32.24 -14.02
C ALA A 377 -35.11 -30.92 -13.24
N GLU A 378 -34.04 -30.12 -13.22
CA GLU A 378 -33.94 -28.91 -12.41
C GLU A 378 -34.48 -27.64 -13.08
N LEU A 379 -34.98 -27.70 -14.32
CA LEU A 379 -35.56 -26.55 -15.02
C LEU A 379 -36.66 -25.81 -14.22
N PRO A 380 -37.58 -26.47 -13.50
CA PRO A 380 -38.58 -25.79 -12.67
C PRO A 380 -37.94 -25.01 -11.51
N HIS A 381 -36.91 -25.55 -10.87
CA HIS A 381 -36.20 -24.85 -9.79
C HIS A 381 -35.40 -23.67 -10.31
N ILE A 382 -34.74 -23.81 -11.48
CA ILE A 382 -34.06 -22.70 -12.16
C ILE A 382 -35.07 -21.61 -12.52
N HIS A 383 -36.27 -21.98 -12.98
CA HIS A 383 -37.32 -21.01 -13.26
C HIS A 383 -37.72 -20.20 -12.02
N ASN A 384 -37.92 -20.88 -10.89
CA ASN A 384 -38.30 -20.24 -9.63
C ASN A 384 -37.18 -19.33 -9.12
N LEU A 385 -35.92 -19.77 -9.19
CA LEU A 385 -34.76 -18.95 -8.86
C LEU A 385 -34.74 -17.64 -9.67
N VAL A 386 -34.88 -17.72 -11.00
CA VAL A 386 -34.89 -16.52 -11.86
C VAL A 386 -36.08 -15.62 -11.53
N LYS A 387 -37.24 -16.21 -11.20
CA LYS A 387 -38.44 -15.46 -10.81
C LYS A 387 -38.24 -14.73 -9.48
N GLU A 388 -37.65 -15.37 -8.48
CA GLU A 388 -37.35 -14.77 -7.17
C GLU A 388 -36.32 -13.64 -7.30
N LEU A 389 -35.25 -13.85 -8.08
CA LEU A 389 -34.25 -12.81 -8.34
C LEU A 389 -34.87 -11.58 -9.00
N ARG A 390 -35.79 -11.77 -9.96
CA ARG A 390 -36.51 -10.65 -10.61
C ARG A 390 -37.58 -10.00 -9.72
N ALA A 391 -38.06 -10.70 -8.70
CA ALA A 391 -39.03 -10.15 -7.76
C ALA A 391 -38.37 -9.10 -6.86
N GLN A 392 -37.06 -9.22 -6.58
CA GLN A 392 -36.30 -8.30 -5.75
C GLN A 392 -35.89 -7.02 -6.48
N ARG A 393 -36.85 -6.19 -6.89
CA ARG A 393 -36.61 -4.94 -7.64
C ARG A 393 -35.87 -3.86 -6.86
N ASP A 394 -35.83 -3.98 -5.53
CA ASP A 394 -35.17 -3.02 -4.65
C ASP A 394 -33.63 -3.14 -4.71
N ILE A 395 -33.12 -4.30 -5.15
CA ILE A 395 -31.70 -4.64 -5.18
C ILE A 395 -31.27 -5.01 -6.60
N VAL A 396 -32.11 -5.76 -7.32
CA VAL A 396 -31.79 -6.33 -8.62
C VAL A 396 -32.44 -5.50 -9.73
N LYS A 397 -31.60 -4.86 -10.53
CA LYS A 397 -32.03 -4.04 -11.67
C LYS A 397 -32.39 -4.89 -12.90
N ASP A 398 -31.55 -5.88 -13.21
CA ASP A 398 -31.74 -6.77 -14.35
C ASP A 398 -31.18 -8.17 -14.05
N VAL A 399 -31.74 -9.18 -14.70
CA VAL A 399 -31.32 -10.58 -14.58
C VAL A 399 -31.20 -11.16 -15.98
N ASN A 400 -29.96 -11.29 -16.44
CA ASN A 400 -29.63 -11.92 -17.72
C ASN A 400 -29.37 -13.42 -17.51
N THR A 401 -30.13 -14.28 -18.18
CA THR A 401 -30.03 -15.75 -18.01
C THR A 401 -30.08 -16.47 -19.34
N TRP A 402 -29.34 -17.57 -19.44
CA TRP A 402 -29.44 -18.49 -20.59
C TRP A 402 -30.82 -19.18 -20.64
N TYR A 403 -31.41 -19.44 -19.46
CA TYR A 403 -32.68 -20.14 -19.30
C TYR A 403 -33.84 -19.42 -20.01
N ASP A 404 -33.93 -18.10 -19.91
CA ASP A 404 -35.00 -17.35 -20.60
C ASP A 404 -34.89 -17.44 -22.12
N GLY A 405 -33.66 -17.38 -22.65
CA GLY A 405 -33.40 -17.53 -24.08
C GLY A 405 -33.75 -18.93 -24.57
N PHE A 406 -33.30 -19.95 -23.84
CA PHE A 406 -33.61 -21.35 -24.13
C PHE A 406 -35.11 -21.65 -24.06
N ARG A 407 -35.81 -21.17 -23.03
CA ARG A 407 -37.26 -21.31 -22.89
C ARG A 407 -38.02 -20.66 -24.04
N ARG A 408 -37.61 -19.45 -24.46
CA ARG A 408 -38.22 -18.76 -25.60
C ARG A 408 -37.97 -19.52 -26.91
N TYR A 409 -36.75 -20.03 -27.10
CA TYR A 409 -36.40 -20.84 -28.26
C TYR A 409 -37.26 -22.11 -28.34
N LEU A 410 -37.40 -22.84 -27.24
CA LEU A 410 -38.22 -24.04 -27.19
C LEU A 410 -39.71 -23.79 -27.42
N ASN A 411 -40.24 -22.71 -26.84
CA ASN A 411 -41.63 -22.34 -27.08
C ASN A 411 -41.86 -21.94 -28.55
N PHE A 412 -40.91 -21.24 -29.17
CA PHE A 412 -41.05 -20.74 -30.54
C PHE A 412 -40.87 -21.83 -31.60
N TYR A 413 -39.85 -22.69 -31.47
CA TYR A 413 -39.50 -23.67 -32.50
C TYR A 413 -40.08 -25.07 -32.26
N PHE A 414 -40.34 -25.44 -31.01
CA PHE A 414 -40.77 -26.78 -30.63
C PHE A 414 -42.14 -26.80 -29.92
N PHE A 415 -42.76 -25.63 -29.70
CA PHE A 415 -44.04 -25.48 -29.01
C PHE A 415 -44.09 -26.13 -27.62
N ARG A 416 -42.93 -26.25 -26.96
CA ARG A 416 -42.79 -26.83 -25.61
C ARG A 416 -42.83 -25.73 -24.55
N ALA A 417 -43.57 -25.97 -23.48
CA ALA A 417 -43.85 -24.97 -22.44
C ALA A 417 -43.16 -25.28 -21.10
N ILE A 418 -41.85 -25.06 -21.02
CA ILE A 418 -41.10 -25.19 -19.75
C ILE A 418 -41.45 -24.01 -18.82
N PRO A 419 -41.66 -24.23 -17.51
CA PRO A 419 -41.39 -25.46 -16.74
C PRO A 419 -42.59 -26.39 -16.54
N HIS A 420 -43.71 -26.20 -17.25
CA HIS A 420 -44.93 -27.01 -17.06
C HIS A 420 -44.84 -28.40 -17.69
N GLU A 421 -43.78 -28.65 -18.45
CA GLU A 421 -43.54 -29.87 -19.20
C GLU A 421 -42.14 -30.38 -18.87
N GLU A 422 -42.06 -31.64 -18.42
CA GLU A 422 -40.79 -32.30 -18.13
C GLU A 422 -40.08 -32.67 -19.45
N LEU A 423 -38.79 -32.39 -19.52
CA LEU A 423 -37.94 -32.81 -20.63
C LEU A 423 -37.14 -34.04 -20.23
N SER A 424 -37.12 -35.05 -21.10
CA SER A 424 -36.18 -36.16 -20.98
C SER A 424 -34.74 -35.65 -21.16
N GLU A 425 -33.74 -36.36 -20.62
CA GLU A 425 -32.33 -35.99 -20.79
C GLU A 425 -31.90 -35.96 -22.27
N ASP A 426 -32.42 -36.87 -23.08
CA ASP A 426 -32.14 -36.96 -24.51
C ASP A 426 -32.72 -35.74 -25.26
N ASP A 427 -33.97 -35.38 -24.96
CA ASP A 427 -34.62 -34.20 -25.56
C ASP A 427 -33.93 -32.91 -25.12
N PHE A 428 -33.59 -32.79 -23.83
CA PHE A 428 -32.88 -31.64 -23.29
C PHE A 428 -31.53 -31.46 -24.00
N SER A 429 -30.75 -32.53 -24.15
CA SER A 429 -29.45 -32.51 -24.82
C SER A 429 -29.58 -32.13 -26.30
N LEU A 430 -30.57 -32.69 -27.00
CA LEU A 430 -30.85 -32.39 -28.40
C LEU A 430 -31.23 -30.92 -28.60
N TYR A 431 -32.11 -30.38 -27.76
CA TYR A 431 -32.58 -29.01 -27.89
C TYR A 431 -31.52 -28.00 -27.47
N LEU A 432 -30.78 -28.28 -26.39
CA LEU A 432 -29.68 -27.43 -25.95
C LEU A 432 -28.61 -27.33 -27.03
N GLY A 433 -28.26 -28.46 -27.67
CA GLY A 433 -27.29 -28.47 -28.78
C GLY A 433 -27.75 -27.77 -30.06
N LYS A 434 -29.04 -27.48 -30.22
CA LYS A 434 -29.57 -26.65 -31.32
C LYS A 434 -29.75 -25.18 -30.95
N TYR A 435 -29.81 -24.89 -29.65
CA TYR A 435 -29.95 -23.53 -29.12
C TYR A 435 -28.61 -22.81 -29.03
N LEU A 436 -27.58 -23.52 -28.57
CA LEU A 436 -26.17 -23.10 -28.59
C LEU A 436 -25.65 -23.15 -30.03
#